data_AF-A0A2N7W5W3-F1
#
_entry.id   AF-A0A2N7W5W3-F1
#
_cell.length_a   1.000
_cell.length_b   1.000
_cell.length_c   1.000
_cell.angle_alpha   90.00
_cell.angle_beta   90.00
_cell.angle_gamma   90.00
#
_symmetry.space_group_name_H-M   'P 1'
#
loop_
_entity.id
_entity.type
_entity.pdbx_description
1 polymer ?
#
loop_
_entity_poly.entity_id
_entity_poly.type
_entity_poly.pdbx_seq_one_letter_code
_entity_poly.pdbx_strand_id
1 'polypeptide(L)'
;MTFSPATLWDWLLVALCCVATAYAVVAALALPSARSLAKRVRGFDGRPAQPVSVLKPLCGAEPRLYENLSTFCAQTHPCYQLLFGVSSSSDPAIAVVRRLQAAFPERDIVLVVDSRVHGHNLKVSNLINLAARAKHALIVLADSDIAVAPDYLEAVTAPLADPQVGIVTCLYHAKSVGGFWTRVGALFINEWFAPSVRIAHAGGSRSFGFGATLALRASVLAEIGGFDALKDCLADDYWLAEHTRQRGMTTVLSEVVVDTDVIEPDFGTLWLRETRWLRTIRSINPLGFAFLFITFTSPWLLAGALFAVHGGAGAYGRALTVSSALGIAARVGLHARASRERGEFWRDLALVPLRDALLAAQWFIAAFGSHVVWRGARMPVVARIAEGSDGS
;
A
#
# COMPACT_ATOMS: atom_id res chain seq x y z
N MET A 1 46.94 -25.67 0.56
CA MET A 1 45.89 -24.63 0.67
C MET A 1 45.95 -24.07 2.07
N THR A 2 46.43 -22.84 2.21
CA THR A 2 46.48 -22.12 3.48
C THR A 2 45.07 -21.61 3.80
N PHE A 3 44.47 -22.11 4.89
CA PHE A 3 43.23 -21.55 5.41
C PHE A 3 43.52 -20.14 5.94
N SER A 4 43.14 -19.11 5.19
CA SER A 4 43.04 -17.78 5.78
C SER A 4 41.90 -17.79 6.81
N PRO A 5 42.13 -17.33 8.04
CA PRO A 5 41.06 -17.23 9.04
C PRO A 5 39.98 -16.26 8.54
N ALA A 6 38.72 -16.62 8.74
CA ALA A 6 37.57 -15.79 8.37
C ALA A 6 37.66 -14.43 9.06
N THR A 7 37.47 -13.37 8.28
CA THR A 7 37.45 -11.99 8.78
C THR A 7 36.10 -11.67 9.43
N LEU A 8 36.05 -10.60 10.22
CA LEU A 8 34.79 -10.08 10.77
C LEU A 8 33.75 -9.79 9.66
N TRP A 9 34.21 -9.33 8.50
CA TRP A 9 33.37 -9.03 7.34
C TRP A 9 32.72 -10.27 6.74
N ASP A 10 33.41 -11.41 6.75
CA ASP A 10 32.85 -12.68 6.26
C ASP A 10 31.70 -13.14 7.15
N TRP A 11 31.86 -13.04 8.48
CA TRP A 11 30.80 -13.36 9.43
C TRP A 11 29.61 -12.41 9.34
N LEU A 12 29.86 -11.13 9.10
CA LEU A 12 28.80 -10.15 8.86
C LEU A 12 28.00 -10.50 7.60
N LEU A 13 28.68 -10.87 6.50
CA LEU A 13 28.03 -11.30 5.27
C LEU A 13 27.18 -12.56 5.49
N VAL A 14 27.72 -13.55 6.18
CA VAL A 14 27.00 -14.79 6.55
C VAL A 14 25.75 -14.45 7.35
N ALA A 15 25.87 -13.59 8.38
CA ALA A 15 24.75 -13.17 9.20
C ALA A 15 23.67 -12.48 8.35
N LEU A 16 24.05 -11.54 7.48
CA LEU A 16 23.11 -10.82 6.60
C LEU A 16 22.39 -11.76 5.62
N CYS A 17 23.09 -12.71 5.01
CA CYS A 17 22.48 -13.73 4.15
C CYS A 17 21.48 -14.59 4.93
N CYS A 18 21.85 -15.06 6.12
CA CYS A 18 20.97 -15.84 6.98
C CYS A 18 19.73 -15.06 7.42
N VAL A 19 19.87 -13.77 7.76
CA VAL A 19 18.74 -12.91 8.13
C VAL A 19 17.83 -12.67 6.92
N ALA A 20 18.38 -12.42 5.73
CA ALA A 20 17.59 -12.28 4.50
C ALA A 20 16.83 -13.58 4.15
N THR A 21 17.48 -14.75 4.30
CA THR A 21 16.82 -16.06 4.15
C THR A 21 15.69 -16.24 5.18
N ALA A 22 15.95 -15.93 6.45
CA ALA A 22 14.94 -16.03 7.51
C ALA A 22 13.75 -15.11 7.21
N TYR A 23 14.01 -13.87 6.76
CA TYR A 23 12.97 -12.96 6.32
C TYR A 23 12.16 -13.54 5.16
N ALA A 24 12.80 -14.10 4.12
CA ALA A 24 12.12 -14.72 2.99
C ALA A 24 11.20 -15.86 3.43
N VAL A 25 11.65 -16.70 4.37
CA VAL A 25 10.85 -17.79 4.94
C VAL A 25 9.64 -17.22 5.67
N VAL A 26 9.83 -16.24 6.56
CA VAL A 26 8.74 -15.63 7.32
C VAL A 26 7.76 -14.94 6.38
N ALA A 27 8.22 -14.23 5.36
CA ALA A 27 7.40 -13.60 4.33
C ALA A 27 6.52 -14.61 3.59
N ALA A 28 7.12 -15.73 3.14
CA ALA A 28 6.37 -16.80 2.49
C ALA A 28 5.30 -17.39 3.42
N LEU A 29 5.61 -17.60 4.69
CA LEU A 29 4.68 -18.16 5.67
C LEU A 29 3.57 -17.18 6.08
N ALA A 30 3.85 -15.87 6.10
CA ALA A 30 2.92 -14.83 6.50
C ALA A 30 1.80 -14.57 5.48
N LEU A 31 2.00 -14.94 4.21
CA LEU A 31 0.96 -14.79 3.18
C LEU A 31 -0.14 -15.85 3.40
N PRO A 32 -1.43 -15.45 3.46
CA PRO A 32 -2.52 -16.40 3.62
C PRO A 32 -2.55 -17.36 2.42
N SER A 33 -2.90 -18.62 2.67
CA SER A 33 -3.17 -19.55 1.57
C SER A 33 -4.49 -19.17 0.89
N ALA A 34 -4.64 -19.47 -0.40
CA ALA A 34 -5.89 -19.22 -1.14
C ALA A 34 -7.14 -19.81 -0.44
N ARG A 35 -6.98 -20.91 0.32
CA ARG A 35 -8.05 -21.53 1.12
C ARG A 35 -8.44 -20.74 2.37
N SER A 36 -7.55 -19.90 2.91
CA SER A 36 -7.81 -19.06 4.08
C SER A 36 -8.66 -17.84 3.74
N LEU A 37 -8.53 -17.31 2.53
CA LEU A 37 -9.27 -16.14 2.04
C LEU A 37 -10.75 -16.48 1.77
N ALA A 38 -11.04 -17.69 1.30
CA ALA A 38 -12.40 -18.13 0.98
C ALA A 38 -13.30 -18.41 2.22
N LYS A 39 -12.73 -18.44 3.44
CA LYS A 39 -13.41 -18.97 4.63
C LYS A 39 -13.87 -17.90 5.64
N ARG A 40 -13.69 -16.61 5.36
CA ARG A 40 -13.89 -15.54 6.36
C ARG A 40 -14.70 -14.36 5.85
N VAL A 41 -15.99 -14.63 5.68
CA VAL A 41 -17.04 -13.63 5.90
C VAL A 41 -18.03 -14.30 6.84
N ARG A 42 -17.86 -14.09 8.15
CA ARG A 42 -18.83 -14.52 9.16
C ARG A 42 -18.91 -13.44 10.23
N GLY A 43 -20.08 -12.84 10.35
CA GLY A 43 -20.46 -11.98 11.47
C GLY A 43 -21.39 -10.85 11.07
N PHE A 44 -22.54 -11.14 10.45
CA PHE A 44 -23.66 -10.20 10.54
C PHE A 44 -24.17 -10.27 11.98
N ASP A 45 -23.73 -9.36 12.84
CA ASP A 45 -24.10 -9.33 14.26
C ASP A 45 -25.55 -8.87 14.51
N GLY A 46 -26.42 -8.91 13.49
CA GLY A 46 -27.82 -8.47 13.57
C GLY A 46 -28.00 -6.97 13.83
N ARG A 47 -26.92 -6.20 13.94
CA ARG A 47 -26.96 -4.75 14.15
C ARG A 47 -27.34 -4.05 12.85
N PRO A 48 -28.14 -2.98 12.90
CA PRO A 48 -28.46 -2.19 11.72
C PRO A 48 -27.19 -1.63 11.09
N ALA A 49 -27.05 -1.79 9.77
CA ALA A 49 -25.94 -1.24 9.01
C ALA A 49 -25.96 0.31 9.11
N GLN A 50 -24.84 0.89 9.53
CA GLN A 50 -24.70 2.34 9.65
C GLN A 50 -24.48 2.96 8.27
N PRO A 51 -25.25 4.00 7.87
CA PRO A 51 -25.02 4.68 6.59
C PRO A 51 -23.58 5.19 6.43
N VAL A 52 -23.06 5.14 5.21
CA VAL A 52 -21.64 5.45 4.92
C VAL A 52 -21.49 6.37 3.71
N SER A 53 -20.64 7.40 3.82
CA SER A 53 -20.24 8.25 2.70
C SER A 53 -18.86 7.81 2.20
N VAL A 54 -18.76 7.46 0.91
CA VAL A 54 -17.52 7.03 0.27
C VAL A 54 -16.95 8.18 -0.56
N LEU A 55 -15.74 8.63 -0.22
CA LEU A 55 -15.06 9.75 -0.86
C LEU A 55 -13.96 9.20 -1.76
N LYS A 56 -14.05 9.51 -3.06
CA LYS A 56 -13.08 9.09 -4.07
C LYS A 56 -12.58 10.30 -4.85
N PRO A 57 -11.42 10.88 -4.51
CA PRO A 57 -10.82 11.95 -5.28
C PRO A 57 -10.30 11.39 -6.61
N LEU A 58 -10.72 12.00 -7.72
CA LEU A 58 -10.38 11.61 -9.09
C LEU A 58 -9.46 12.65 -9.73
N CYS A 59 -8.69 12.24 -10.74
CA CYS A 59 -7.88 13.11 -11.58
C CYS A 59 -7.54 12.39 -12.88
N GLY A 60 -8.10 12.84 -13.99
CA GLY A 60 -7.93 12.19 -15.28
C GLY A 60 -8.72 10.89 -15.43
N ALA A 61 -8.66 10.31 -16.64
CA ALA A 61 -9.36 9.08 -16.99
C ALA A 61 -8.36 7.91 -17.05
N GLU A 62 -8.12 7.29 -15.90
CA GLU A 62 -7.29 6.08 -15.81
C GLU A 62 -7.92 4.93 -16.62
N PRO A 63 -7.12 4.00 -17.20
CA PRO A 63 -7.61 3.01 -18.16
C PRO A 63 -8.80 2.15 -17.70
N ARG A 64 -8.90 1.91 -16.38
CA ARG A 64 -9.95 1.08 -15.76
C ARG A 64 -10.81 1.85 -14.77
N LEU A 65 -10.85 3.19 -14.89
CA LEU A 65 -11.57 4.04 -13.94
C LEU A 65 -13.05 3.63 -13.83
N TYR A 66 -13.73 3.38 -14.96
CA TYR A 66 -15.14 2.98 -14.94
C TYR A 66 -15.34 1.66 -14.19
N GLU A 67 -14.52 0.65 -14.49
CA GLU A 67 -14.57 -0.68 -13.90
C GLU A 67 -14.35 -0.59 -12.38
N ASN A 68 -13.32 0.13 -11.95
CA ASN A 68 -12.99 0.28 -10.53
C ASN A 68 -14.10 0.99 -9.76
N LEU A 69 -14.58 2.13 -10.27
CA LEU A 69 -15.67 2.88 -9.64
C LEU A 69 -17.01 2.10 -9.65
N SER A 70 -17.27 1.29 -10.68
CA SER A 70 -18.47 0.46 -10.74
C SER A 70 -18.56 -0.55 -9.59
N THR A 71 -17.42 -1.02 -9.06
CA THR A 71 -17.43 -1.95 -7.92
C THR A 71 -17.97 -1.31 -6.63
N PHE A 72 -17.81 0.00 -6.48
CA PHE A 72 -18.41 0.76 -5.38
C PHE A 72 -19.92 1.00 -5.57
N CYS A 73 -20.43 0.97 -6.81
CA CYS A 73 -21.86 1.05 -7.10
C CYS A 73 -22.58 -0.31 -6.89
N ALA A 74 -21.82 -1.40 -6.91
CA ALA A 74 -22.32 -2.77 -6.77
C ALA A 74 -22.27 -3.30 -5.31
N GLN A 75 -22.16 -2.40 -4.32
CA GLN A 75 -22.09 -2.80 -2.91
C GLN A 75 -23.46 -3.30 -2.40
N THR A 76 -23.44 -4.35 -1.57
CA THR A 76 -24.63 -4.91 -0.90
C THR A 76 -25.06 -4.11 0.31
N HIS A 77 -24.24 -3.16 0.77
CA HIS A 77 -24.56 -2.28 1.89
C HIS A 77 -25.87 -1.51 1.62
N PRO A 78 -26.83 -1.48 2.56
CA PRO A 78 -28.18 -1.01 2.28
C PRO A 78 -28.31 0.50 2.12
N CYS A 79 -27.42 1.29 2.71
CA CYS A 79 -27.48 2.75 2.65
C CYS A 79 -26.07 3.33 2.55
N TYR A 80 -25.72 3.90 1.40
CA TYR A 80 -24.44 4.56 1.20
C TYR A 80 -24.52 5.63 0.11
N GLN A 81 -23.63 6.62 0.24
CA GLN A 81 -23.44 7.71 -0.69
C GLN A 81 -22.06 7.57 -1.35
N LEU A 82 -21.98 7.75 -2.67
CA LEU A 82 -20.73 7.81 -3.42
C LEU A 82 -20.44 9.26 -3.83
N LEU A 83 -19.30 9.79 -3.37
CA LEU A 83 -18.83 11.13 -3.67
C LEU A 83 -17.58 11.03 -4.55
N PHE A 84 -17.69 11.48 -5.79
CA PHE A 84 -16.60 11.53 -6.75
C PHE A 84 -16.14 12.97 -6.95
N GLY A 85 -14.89 13.27 -6.63
CA GLY A 85 -14.37 14.66 -6.63
C GLY A 85 -13.39 14.91 -7.74
N VAL A 86 -13.51 16.03 -8.45
CA VAL A 86 -12.51 16.51 -9.42
C VAL A 86 -12.21 17.99 -9.18
N SER A 87 -10.97 18.40 -9.43
CA SER A 87 -10.54 19.79 -9.25
C SER A 87 -10.78 20.68 -10.47
N SER A 88 -11.04 20.10 -11.64
CA SER A 88 -11.29 20.82 -12.88
C SER A 88 -12.62 20.41 -13.51
N SER A 89 -13.36 21.39 -14.02
CA SER A 89 -14.57 21.15 -14.82
C SER A 89 -14.29 20.51 -16.18
N SER A 90 -13.03 20.49 -16.61
CA SER A 90 -12.58 19.81 -17.83
C SER A 90 -11.96 18.44 -17.57
N ASP A 91 -12.00 17.94 -16.33
CA ASP A 91 -11.40 16.65 -16.00
C ASP A 91 -12.15 15.50 -16.71
N PRO A 92 -11.46 14.64 -17.48
CA PRO A 92 -12.12 13.57 -18.24
C PRO A 92 -12.79 12.50 -17.35
N ALA A 93 -12.45 12.42 -16.05
CA ALA A 93 -13.16 11.57 -15.09
C ALA A 93 -14.65 11.91 -14.97
N ILE A 94 -15.04 13.17 -15.26
CA ILE A 94 -16.44 13.62 -15.24
C ILE A 94 -17.31 12.75 -16.16
N ALA A 95 -16.83 12.46 -17.37
CA ALA A 95 -17.57 11.64 -18.33
C ALA A 95 -17.80 10.21 -17.80
N VAL A 96 -16.80 9.65 -17.11
CA VAL A 96 -16.89 8.34 -16.47
C VAL A 96 -17.93 8.35 -15.35
N VAL A 97 -17.91 9.35 -14.48
CA VAL A 97 -18.89 9.49 -13.38
C VAL A 97 -20.31 9.68 -13.91
N ARG A 98 -20.50 10.49 -14.97
CA ARG A 98 -21.80 10.67 -15.63
C ARG A 98 -22.34 9.37 -16.20
N ARG A 99 -21.47 8.55 -16.79
CA ARG A 99 -21.84 7.21 -17.27
C ARG A 99 -22.27 6.30 -16.12
N LEU A 100 -21.59 6.35 -14.97
CA LEU A 100 -21.98 5.60 -13.77
C LEU A 100 -23.34 6.05 -13.23
N GLN A 101 -23.59 7.37 -13.16
CA GLN A 101 -24.90 7.90 -12.75
C GLN A 101 -26.04 7.39 -13.65
N ALA A 102 -25.80 7.27 -14.95
CA ALA A 102 -26.78 6.72 -15.88
C ALA A 102 -26.95 5.20 -15.73
N ALA A 103 -25.88 4.47 -15.42
CA ALA A 103 -25.89 3.01 -15.26
C ALA A 103 -26.49 2.56 -13.91
N PHE A 104 -26.42 3.40 -12.88
CA PHE A 104 -26.88 3.12 -11.51
C PHE A 104 -27.77 4.25 -10.98
N PRO A 105 -28.94 4.52 -11.61
CA PRO A 105 -29.79 5.66 -11.28
C PRO A 105 -30.39 5.59 -9.86
N GLU A 106 -30.42 4.41 -9.25
CA GLU A 106 -30.92 4.18 -7.90
C GLU A 106 -29.89 4.48 -6.80
N ARG A 107 -28.62 4.71 -7.16
CA ARG A 107 -27.52 4.96 -6.21
C ARG A 107 -27.33 6.46 -5.98
N ASP A 108 -27.08 6.85 -4.74
CA ASP A 108 -26.74 8.23 -4.37
C ASP A 108 -25.31 8.58 -4.81
N ILE A 109 -25.16 8.90 -6.09
CA ILE A 109 -23.89 9.24 -6.73
C ILE A 109 -23.81 10.75 -6.95
N VAL A 110 -22.88 11.41 -6.26
CA VAL A 110 -22.64 12.84 -6.38
C VAL A 110 -21.27 13.09 -7.01
N LEU A 111 -21.28 13.82 -8.12
CA LEU A 111 -20.08 14.41 -8.71
C LEU A 111 -19.85 15.80 -8.07
N VAL A 112 -18.70 15.98 -7.44
CA VAL A 112 -18.24 17.27 -6.88
C VAL A 112 -17.15 17.82 -7.78
N VAL A 113 -17.43 18.95 -8.43
CA VAL A 113 -16.44 19.69 -9.23
C VAL A 113 -16.10 20.94 -8.44
N ASP A 114 -14.89 21.00 -7.88
CA ASP A 114 -14.48 22.12 -7.04
C ASP A 114 -12.97 22.35 -7.12
N SER A 115 -12.58 23.51 -7.66
CA SER A 115 -11.19 23.89 -7.89
C SER A 115 -10.49 24.52 -6.68
N ARG A 116 -11.18 24.65 -5.54
CA ARG A 116 -10.58 25.22 -4.32
C ARG A 116 -9.42 24.35 -3.84
N VAL A 117 -8.28 25.00 -3.63
CA VAL A 117 -7.04 24.42 -3.09
C VAL A 117 -6.88 24.89 -1.65
N HIS A 118 -6.67 23.95 -0.73
CA HIS A 118 -6.59 24.22 0.71
C HIS A 118 -5.17 24.11 1.26
N GLY A 119 -4.29 23.38 0.57
CA GLY A 119 -2.89 23.18 0.94
C GLY A 119 -2.08 22.58 -0.22
N HIS A 120 -0.84 22.19 0.05
CA HIS A 120 0.08 21.68 -0.98
C HIS A 120 -0.34 20.31 -1.53
N ASN A 121 -1.05 19.50 -0.75
CA ASN A 121 -1.57 18.21 -1.20
C ASN A 121 -2.92 18.40 -1.92
N LEU A 122 -2.88 18.36 -3.26
CA LEU A 122 -4.07 18.51 -4.10
C LEU A 122 -5.10 17.39 -3.93
N LYS A 123 -4.66 16.17 -3.55
CA LYS A 123 -5.58 15.06 -3.21
C LYS A 123 -6.37 15.43 -1.96
N VAL A 124 -5.70 15.93 -0.92
CA VAL A 124 -6.36 16.35 0.32
C VAL A 124 -7.26 17.56 0.11
N SER A 125 -6.86 18.52 -0.72
CA SER A 125 -7.75 19.64 -1.11
C SER A 125 -9.07 19.14 -1.71
N ASN A 126 -9.00 18.14 -2.60
CA ASN A 126 -10.19 17.50 -3.17
C ASN A 126 -11.00 16.73 -2.11
N LEU A 127 -10.33 16.05 -1.17
CA LEU A 127 -11.00 15.38 -0.04
C LEU A 127 -11.76 16.37 0.86
N ILE A 128 -11.22 17.56 1.14
CA ILE A 128 -11.91 18.63 1.87
C ILE A 128 -13.18 19.06 1.12
N ASN A 129 -13.07 19.29 -0.18
CA ASN A 129 -14.21 19.67 -1.03
C ASN A 129 -15.31 18.58 -1.04
N LEU A 130 -14.90 17.30 -1.07
CA LEU A 130 -15.81 16.16 -0.99
C LEU A 130 -16.48 16.04 0.38
N ALA A 131 -15.72 16.19 1.47
CA ALA A 131 -16.21 16.02 2.83
C ALA A 131 -17.36 16.97 3.17
N ALA A 132 -17.35 18.19 2.61
CA ALA A 132 -18.45 19.15 2.75
C ALA A 132 -19.79 18.65 2.17
N ARG A 133 -19.80 17.57 1.39
CA ARG A 133 -21.00 16.96 0.79
C ARG A 133 -21.35 15.58 1.38
N ALA A 134 -20.57 15.10 2.34
CA ALA A 134 -20.81 13.84 3.02
C ALA A 134 -22.03 13.94 3.96
N LYS A 135 -22.94 12.98 3.88
CA LYS A 135 -24.20 12.97 4.63
C LYS A 135 -24.18 12.08 5.86
N HIS A 136 -23.18 11.21 5.99
CA HIS A 136 -23.25 10.07 6.91
C HIS A 136 -22.15 10.08 7.97
N ALA A 137 -22.43 9.41 9.09
CA ALA A 137 -21.55 9.35 10.25
C ALA A 137 -20.31 8.46 10.04
N LEU A 138 -20.34 7.55 9.06
CA LEU A 138 -19.18 6.79 8.64
C LEU A 138 -18.64 7.35 7.32
N ILE A 139 -17.32 7.50 7.26
CA ILE A 139 -16.58 8.00 6.11
C ILE A 139 -15.65 6.88 5.64
N VAL A 140 -15.67 6.58 4.35
CA VAL A 140 -14.71 5.69 3.69
C VAL A 140 -13.98 6.46 2.62
N LEU A 141 -12.65 6.49 2.68
CA LEU A 141 -11.79 6.99 1.61
C LEU A 141 -11.25 5.81 0.82
N ALA A 142 -11.19 5.95 -0.50
CA ALA A 142 -10.53 4.99 -1.36
C ALA A 142 -10.02 5.64 -2.65
N ASP A 143 -8.80 5.32 -3.07
CA ASP A 143 -8.20 5.84 -4.30
C ASP A 143 -8.93 5.36 -5.58
N SER A 144 -8.81 6.10 -6.68
CA SER A 144 -9.56 5.88 -7.93
C SER A 144 -9.26 4.55 -8.63
N ASP A 145 -8.08 4.00 -8.39
CA ASP A 145 -7.56 2.76 -8.93
C ASP A 145 -7.95 1.51 -8.12
N ILE A 146 -8.75 1.69 -7.06
CA ILE A 146 -9.18 0.62 -6.16
C ILE A 146 -10.44 -0.05 -6.67
N ALA A 147 -10.45 -1.38 -6.69
CA ALA A 147 -11.62 -2.21 -6.94
C ALA A 147 -11.92 -3.13 -5.75
N VAL A 148 -13.21 -3.32 -5.47
CA VAL A 148 -13.69 -3.98 -4.24
C VAL A 148 -14.73 -5.06 -4.51
N ALA A 149 -14.90 -5.98 -3.56
CA ALA A 149 -15.98 -6.98 -3.59
C ALA A 149 -17.31 -6.39 -3.09
N PRO A 150 -18.49 -7.00 -3.40
CA PRO A 150 -19.79 -6.44 -3.04
C PRO A 150 -20.04 -6.23 -1.53
N ASP A 151 -19.40 -7.02 -0.68
CA ASP A 151 -19.49 -6.98 0.79
C ASP A 151 -18.47 -6.04 1.45
N TYR A 152 -17.65 -5.34 0.66
CA TYR A 152 -16.55 -4.51 1.14
C TYR A 152 -16.98 -3.45 2.16
N LEU A 153 -18.04 -2.67 1.88
CA LEU A 153 -18.47 -1.59 2.77
C LEU A 153 -18.91 -2.12 4.13
N GLU A 154 -19.58 -3.27 4.18
CA GLU A 154 -19.96 -3.92 5.43
C GLU A 154 -18.71 -4.35 6.21
N ALA A 155 -17.78 -5.03 5.53
CA ALA A 155 -16.58 -5.56 6.17
C ALA A 155 -15.64 -4.46 6.71
N VAL A 156 -15.48 -3.33 6.02
CA VAL A 156 -14.58 -2.26 6.45
C VAL A 156 -15.21 -1.31 7.47
N THR A 157 -16.55 -1.27 7.55
CA THR A 157 -17.25 -0.44 8.53
C THR A 157 -17.58 -1.19 9.82
N ALA A 158 -17.75 -2.51 9.79
CA ALA A 158 -18.10 -3.31 10.96
C ALA A 158 -17.18 -3.06 12.19
N PRO A 159 -15.83 -2.98 12.05
CA PRO A 159 -14.96 -2.73 13.21
C PRO A 159 -15.18 -1.35 13.87
N LEU A 160 -15.77 -0.37 13.16
CA LEU A 160 -16.01 0.97 13.69
C LEU A 160 -17.16 1.04 14.71
N ALA A 161 -17.89 -0.07 14.88
CA ALA A 161 -18.86 -0.22 15.97
C ALA A 161 -18.19 -0.24 17.36
N ASP A 162 -16.89 -0.58 17.43
CA ASP A 162 -16.09 -0.41 18.63
C ASP A 162 -15.56 1.04 18.71
N PRO A 163 -15.91 1.81 19.76
CA PRO A 163 -15.44 3.19 19.91
C PRO A 163 -13.91 3.29 20.07
N GLN A 164 -13.22 2.22 20.45
CA GLN A 164 -11.76 2.19 20.55
C GLN A 164 -11.06 2.11 19.18
N VAL A 165 -11.76 1.67 18.13
CA VAL A 165 -11.22 1.62 16.77
C VAL A 165 -11.34 3.01 16.15
N GLY A 166 -10.21 3.66 15.91
CA GLY A 166 -10.18 5.01 15.31
C GLY A 166 -10.27 4.99 13.79
N ILE A 167 -9.67 3.96 13.18
CA ILE A 167 -9.61 3.84 11.73
C ILE A 167 -9.40 2.38 11.31
N VAL A 168 -10.01 2.01 10.19
CA VAL A 168 -9.82 0.73 9.50
C VAL A 168 -9.08 0.97 8.20
N THR A 169 -8.12 0.12 7.86
CA THR A 169 -7.43 0.16 6.57
C THR A 169 -7.34 -1.22 5.95
N CYS A 170 -7.26 -1.30 4.61
CA CYS A 170 -7.14 -2.56 3.90
C CYS A 170 -5.73 -2.73 3.35
N LEU A 171 -5.23 -3.97 3.39
CA LEU A 171 -4.15 -4.34 2.51
C LEU A 171 -4.68 -4.45 1.07
N TYR A 172 -3.79 -4.40 0.09
CA TYR A 172 -4.17 -4.44 -1.31
C TYR A 172 -3.26 -5.37 -2.11
N HIS A 173 -3.82 -5.84 -3.22
CA HIS A 173 -3.16 -6.66 -4.21
C HIS A 173 -3.11 -5.91 -5.54
N ALA A 174 -1.93 -5.84 -6.14
CA ALA A 174 -1.72 -5.16 -7.41
C ALA A 174 -2.17 -6.00 -8.60
N LYS A 175 -2.94 -5.38 -9.48
CA LYS A 175 -3.32 -5.90 -10.80
C LYS A 175 -2.53 -5.16 -11.88
N SER A 176 -1.75 -5.91 -12.64
CA SER A 176 -1.08 -5.38 -13.83
C SER A 176 -2.12 -5.09 -14.92
N VAL A 177 -2.16 -3.84 -15.39
CA VAL A 177 -3.03 -3.40 -16.50
C VAL A 177 -2.14 -3.00 -17.67
N GLY A 178 -1.71 -3.98 -18.46
CA GLY A 178 -0.99 -3.74 -19.71
C GLY A 178 0.33 -4.49 -19.84
N GLY A 179 1.40 -3.74 -20.11
CA GLY A 179 2.67 -4.27 -20.61
C GLY A 179 3.62 -4.82 -19.55
N PHE A 180 4.88 -4.99 -19.97
CA PHE A 180 5.94 -5.56 -19.12
C PHE A 180 6.15 -4.81 -17.80
N TRP A 181 6.18 -3.47 -17.83
CA TRP A 181 6.50 -2.65 -16.65
C TRP A 181 5.40 -2.67 -15.60
N THR A 182 4.12 -2.78 -15.98
CA THR A 182 3.03 -2.93 -15.01
C THR A 182 3.10 -4.26 -14.26
N ARG A 183 3.62 -5.32 -14.89
CA ARG A 183 3.90 -6.61 -14.23
C ARG A 183 5.01 -6.46 -13.20
N VAL A 184 6.13 -5.84 -13.59
CA VAL A 184 7.25 -5.56 -12.66
C VAL A 184 6.80 -4.70 -11.48
N GLY A 185 5.96 -3.68 -11.72
CA GLY A 185 5.37 -2.85 -10.67
C GLY A 185 4.39 -3.60 -9.77
N ALA A 186 3.61 -4.54 -10.30
CA ALA A 186 2.74 -5.37 -9.48
C ALA A 186 3.54 -6.23 -8.47
N LEU A 187 4.72 -6.73 -8.86
CA LEU A 187 5.60 -7.49 -7.96
C LEU A 187 6.13 -6.65 -6.79
N PHE A 188 6.33 -5.34 -6.97
CA PHE A 188 6.73 -4.45 -5.87
C PHE A 188 5.70 -4.49 -4.74
N ILE A 189 4.41 -4.51 -5.09
CA ILE A 189 3.32 -4.58 -4.12
C ILE A 189 3.16 -6.00 -3.60
N ASN A 190 2.97 -6.96 -4.50
CA ASN A 190 2.52 -8.31 -4.15
C ASN A 190 3.60 -9.15 -3.46
N GLU A 191 4.88 -8.90 -3.77
CA GLU A 191 6.00 -9.73 -3.29
C GLU A 191 6.92 -9.04 -2.29
N TRP A 192 6.80 -7.72 -2.13
CA TRP A 192 7.56 -6.99 -1.13
C TRP A 192 6.68 -6.25 -0.14
N PHE A 193 5.87 -5.29 -0.60
CA PHE A 193 5.08 -4.44 0.29
C PHE A 193 4.06 -5.25 1.11
N ALA A 194 3.18 -6.01 0.45
CA ALA A 194 2.13 -6.76 1.13
C ALA A 194 2.68 -7.80 2.12
N PRO A 195 3.70 -8.63 1.77
CA PRO A 195 4.36 -9.49 2.74
C PRO A 195 4.96 -8.72 3.93
N SER A 196 5.65 -7.60 3.68
CA SER A 196 6.26 -6.81 4.76
C SER A 196 5.23 -6.30 5.78
N VAL A 197 4.06 -5.85 5.30
CA VAL A 197 2.94 -5.42 6.16
C VAL A 197 2.42 -6.58 6.99
N ARG A 198 2.25 -7.77 6.39
CA ARG A 198 1.78 -8.96 7.11
C ARG A 198 2.74 -9.38 8.22
N ILE A 199 4.05 -9.34 7.95
CA ILE A 199 5.08 -9.63 8.98
C ILE A 199 4.99 -8.61 10.11
N ALA A 200 4.96 -7.32 9.79
CA ALA A 200 4.85 -6.26 10.80
C ALA A 200 3.57 -6.40 11.64
N HIS A 201 2.44 -6.72 11.00
CA HIS A 201 1.16 -6.93 11.67
C HIS A 201 1.17 -8.17 12.58
N ALA A 202 1.75 -9.27 12.12
CA ALA A 202 1.95 -10.49 12.92
C ALA A 202 2.87 -10.23 14.13
N GLY A 203 3.84 -9.32 13.99
CA GLY A 203 4.66 -8.80 15.08
C GLY A 203 3.95 -7.79 16.01
N GLY A 204 2.64 -7.57 15.84
CA GLY A 204 1.83 -6.71 16.70
C GLY A 204 1.73 -5.25 16.24
N SER A 205 2.37 -4.86 15.15
CA SER A 205 2.27 -3.49 14.64
C SER A 205 0.85 -3.14 14.21
N ARG A 206 0.42 -1.94 14.57
CA ARG A 206 -0.83 -1.31 14.14
C ARG A 206 -0.58 0.04 13.45
N SER A 207 0.67 0.40 13.23
CA SER A 207 1.06 1.71 12.67
C SER A 207 0.91 1.72 11.15
N PHE A 208 -0.32 1.52 10.68
CA PHE A 208 -0.70 1.44 9.27
C PHE A 208 -1.71 2.52 8.91
N GLY A 209 -1.81 2.82 7.62
CA GLY A 209 -2.78 3.76 7.05
C GLY A 209 -2.51 3.81 5.55
N PHE A 210 -3.29 3.04 4.79
CA PHE A 210 -3.06 2.87 3.35
C PHE A 210 -4.18 3.52 2.55
N GLY A 211 -3.82 4.40 1.61
CA GLY A 211 -4.76 5.15 0.76
C GLY A 211 -5.71 4.28 -0.08
N ALA A 212 -5.41 2.99 -0.23
CA ALA A 212 -6.31 2.02 -0.84
C ALA A 212 -7.69 2.01 -0.15
N THR A 213 -7.70 2.02 1.18
CA THR A 213 -8.92 2.11 1.98
C THR A 213 -8.60 2.72 3.35
N LEU A 214 -9.37 3.73 3.73
CA LEU A 214 -9.42 4.24 5.11
C LEU A 214 -10.89 4.44 5.50
N ALA A 215 -11.36 3.75 6.54
CA ALA A 215 -12.71 3.92 7.07
C ALA A 215 -12.64 4.44 8.51
N LEU A 216 -13.42 5.47 8.82
CA LEU A 216 -13.47 6.09 10.14
C LEU A 216 -14.83 6.76 10.40
N ARG A 217 -15.08 7.10 11.66
CA ARG A 217 -16.24 7.91 12.03
C ARG A 217 -15.99 9.38 11.65
N ALA A 218 -17.02 10.06 11.16
CA ALA A 218 -16.98 11.50 10.89
C ALA A 218 -16.65 12.30 12.16
N SER A 219 -17.11 11.84 13.34
CA SER A 219 -16.75 12.45 14.62
C SER A 219 -15.26 12.34 14.92
N VAL A 220 -14.65 11.17 14.68
CA VAL A 220 -13.21 10.96 14.84
C VAL A 220 -12.42 11.82 13.86
N LEU A 221 -12.86 11.91 12.60
CA LEU A 221 -12.26 12.81 11.61
C LEU A 221 -12.29 14.27 12.09
N ALA A 222 -13.41 14.73 12.66
CA ALA A 222 -13.52 16.07 13.21
C ALA A 222 -12.61 16.28 14.44
N GLU A 223 -12.52 15.30 15.34
CA GLU A 223 -11.70 15.34 16.55
C GLU A 223 -10.19 15.48 16.26
N ILE A 224 -9.73 14.92 15.14
CA ILE A 224 -8.33 15.01 14.69
C ILE A 224 -8.05 16.25 13.83
N GLY A 225 -9.01 17.16 13.68
CA GLY A 225 -8.85 18.41 12.91
C GLY A 225 -9.29 18.34 11.45
N GLY A 226 -10.04 17.31 11.06
CA GLY A 226 -10.54 17.13 9.70
C GLY A 226 -9.44 16.82 8.68
N PHE A 227 -9.78 16.91 7.39
CA PHE A 227 -8.80 16.77 6.32
C PHE A 227 -7.85 17.98 6.24
N ASP A 228 -8.23 19.13 6.79
CA ASP A 228 -7.37 20.31 6.90
C ASP A 228 -6.06 20.02 7.64
N ALA A 229 -6.08 19.16 8.66
CA ALA A 229 -4.87 18.71 9.38
C ALA A 229 -3.86 17.98 8.47
N LEU A 230 -4.30 17.49 7.30
CA LEU A 230 -3.50 16.70 6.37
C LEU A 230 -3.11 17.45 5.09
N LYS A 231 -3.57 18.70 4.92
CA LYS A 231 -3.50 19.43 3.65
C LYS A 231 -2.09 19.65 3.11
N ASP A 232 -1.09 19.57 3.99
CA ASP A 232 0.34 19.74 3.68
C ASP A 232 1.15 18.44 3.88
N CYS A 233 0.48 17.33 4.19
CA CYS A 233 1.11 16.02 4.37
C CYS A 233 1.39 15.34 3.04
N LEU A 234 2.60 14.81 2.88
CA LEU A 234 2.93 13.93 1.76
C LEU A 234 2.22 12.57 1.86
N ALA A 235 2.10 12.03 3.07
CA ALA A 235 1.48 10.74 3.36
C ALA A 235 0.15 10.94 4.09
N ASP A 236 -0.84 11.51 3.39
CA ASP A 236 -2.14 11.83 3.97
C ASP A 236 -2.80 10.62 4.66
N ASP A 237 -2.67 9.44 4.05
CA ASP A 237 -3.21 8.18 4.54
C ASP A 237 -2.61 7.71 5.86
N TYR A 238 -1.28 7.71 5.95
CA TYR A 238 -0.57 7.35 7.17
C TYR A 238 -0.86 8.34 8.29
N TRP A 239 -0.80 9.65 7.99
CA TRP A 239 -1.01 10.70 8.98
C TRP A 239 -2.46 10.75 9.47
N LEU A 240 -3.44 10.49 8.61
CA LEU A 240 -4.83 10.33 9.03
C LEU A 240 -4.93 9.24 10.11
N ALA A 241 -4.34 8.08 9.85
CA ALA A 241 -4.35 6.98 10.81
C ALA A 241 -3.53 7.29 12.07
N GLU A 242 -2.37 7.96 11.92
CA GLU A 242 -1.51 8.34 13.03
C GLU A 242 -2.16 9.32 13.98
N HIS A 243 -2.89 10.32 13.48
CA HIS A 243 -3.62 11.25 14.34
C HIS A 243 -4.71 10.54 15.16
N THR A 244 -5.36 9.49 14.62
CA THR A 244 -6.27 8.67 15.44
C THR A 244 -5.53 7.93 16.55
N ARG A 245 -4.34 7.36 16.27
CA ARG A 245 -3.52 6.65 17.27
C ARG A 245 -2.98 7.57 18.35
N GLN A 246 -2.61 8.80 18.00
CA GLN A 246 -2.19 9.83 18.94
C GLN A 246 -3.29 10.21 19.95
N ARG A 247 -4.55 9.91 19.64
CA ARG A 247 -5.70 10.04 20.55
C ARG A 247 -6.01 8.75 21.34
N GLY A 248 -5.12 7.77 21.33
CA GLY A 248 -5.27 6.51 22.06
C GLY A 248 -6.18 5.49 21.37
N MET A 249 -6.63 5.75 20.15
CA MET A 249 -7.44 4.81 19.38
C MET A 249 -6.57 3.79 18.62
N THR A 250 -7.20 2.66 18.25
CA THR A 250 -6.53 1.58 17.54
C THR A 250 -6.81 1.63 16.04
N THR A 251 -5.77 1.37 15.23
CA THR A 251 -5.92 1.05 13.81
C THR A 251 -6.20 -0.44 13.63
N VAL A 252 -7.22 -0.76 12.83
CA VAL A 252 -7.55 -2.13 12.41
C VAL A 252 -7.08 -2.34 10.98
N LEU A 253 -6.25 -3.35 10.77
CA LEU A 253 -5.97 -3.88 9.43
C LEU A 253 -7.07 -4.88 9.09
N SER A 254 -7.93 -4.54 8.13
CA SER A 254 -9.04 -5.39 7.70
C SER A 254 -8.53 -6.70 7.09
N GLU A 255 -9.31 -7.77 7.25
CA GLU A 255 -9.06 -9.03 6.54
C GLU A 255 -9.33 -8.90 5.04
N VAL A 256 -10.11 -7.89 4.63
CA VAL A 256 -10.37 -7.58 3.22
C VAL A 256 -9.07 -7.14 2.54
N VAL A 257 -8.77 -7.77 1.41
CA VAL A 257 -7.71 -7.36 0.49
C VAL A 257 -8.36 -6.79 -0.76
N VAL A 258 -8.17 -5.50 -1.00
CA VAL A 258 -8.71 -4.82 -2.19
C VAL A 258 -7.75 -4.94 -3.38
N ASP A 259 -8.25 -4.71 -4.59
CA ASP A 259 -7.40 -4.66 -5.77
C ASP A 259 -6.99 -3.21 -6.08
N THR A 260 -5.73 -2.99 -6.48
CA THR A 260 -5.21 -1.71 -7.00
C THR A 260 -4.61 -1.94 -8.38
N ASP A 261 -4.83 -1.02 -9.31
CA ASP A 261 -4.26 -1.12 -10.66
C ASP A 261 -2.83 -0.54 -10.73
N VAL A 262 -1.97 -1.25 -11.47
CA VAL A 262 -0.65 -0.78 -11.89
C VAL A 262 -0.70 -0.51 -13.38
N ILE A 263 -0.50 0.76 -13.76
CA ILE A 263 -0.76 1.28 -15.11
C ILE A 263 0.46 1.97 -15.73
N GLU A 264 1.62 1.96 -15.06
CA GLU A 264 2.84 2.59 -15.53
C GLU A 264 3.34 1.93 -16.83
N PRO A 265 3.32 2.65 -17.97
CA PRO A 265 3.57 2.04 -19.27
C PRO A 265 5.07 1.76 -19.52
N ASP A 266 5.96 2.47 -18.81
CA ASP A 266 7.40 2.44 -19.03
C ASP A 266 8.21 2.44 -17.73
N PHE A 267 9.51 2.20 -17.87
CA PHE A 267 10.44 2.17 -16.74
C PHE A 267 10.53 3.50 -15.98
N GLY A 268 10.54 4.64 -16.69
CA GLY A 268 10.73 5.95 -16.08
C GLY A 268 9.56 6.34 -15.19
N THR A 269 8.34 6.13 -15.67
CA THR A 269 7.11 6.37 -14.90
C THR A 269 7.02 5.45 -13.67
N LEU A 270 7.33 4.16 -13.84
CA LEU A 270 7.39 3.19 -12.73
C LEU A 270 8.46 3.58 -11.68
N TRP A 271 9.66 3.90 -12.14
CA TRP A 271 10.78 4.27 -11.29
C TRP A 271 10.47 5.50 -10.44
N LEU A 272 9.85 6.52 -11.01
CA LEU A 272 9.42 7.72 -10.29
C LEU A 272 8.35 7.41 -9.24
N ARG A 273 7.34 6.59 -9.58
CA ARG A 273 6.28 6.17 -8.65
C ARG A 273 6.85 5.43 -7.44
N GLU A 274 7.68 4.42 -7.67
CA GLU A 274 8.25 3.59 -6.62
C GLU A 274 9.28 4.34 -5.77
N THR A 275 10.12 5.17 -6.39
CA THR A 275 11.07 6.04 -5.65
C THR A 275 10.33 7.01 -4.74
N ARG A 276 9.21 7.58 -5.20
CA ARG A 276 8.35 8.43 -4.36
C ARG A 276 7.84 7.65 -3.15
N TRP A 277 7.31 6.45 -3.34
CA TRP A 277 6.82 5.61 -2.24
C TRP A 277 7.91 5.29 -1.22
N LEU A 278 9.11 4.92 -1.67
CA LEU A 278 10.24 4.67 -0.77
C LEU A 278 10.67 5.92 0.00
N ARG A 279 10.65 7.10 -0.64
CA ARG A 279 10.91 8.38 0.06
C ARG A 279 9.82 8.70 1.09
N THR A 280 8.56 8.42 0.78
CA THR A 280 7.44 8.54 1.72
C THR A 280 7.61 7.60 2.92
N ILE A 281 8.03 6.35 2.69
CA ILE A 281 8.35 5.40 3.78
C ILE A 281 9.51 5.95 4.62
N ARG A 282 10.54 6.52 4.00
CA ARG A 282 11.67 7.12 4.72
C ARG A 282 11.25 8.29 5.61
N SER A 283 10.33 9.14 5.17
CA SER A 283 9.88 10.27 6.00
C SER A 283 9.07 9.81 7.22
N ILE A 284 8.31 8.72 7.07
CA ILE A 284 7.41 8.20 8.11
C ILE A 284 8.15 7.30 9.11
N ASN A 285 8.99 6.40 8.60
CA ASN A 285 9.71 5.41 9.40
C ASN A 285 11.18 5.33 8.96
N PRO A 286 12.03 6.30 9.37
CA PRO A 286 13.43 6.35 8.95
C PRO A 286 14.23 5.11 9.33
N LEU A 287 13.98 4.54 10.51
CA LEU A 287 14.66 3.32 10.96
C LEU A 287 14.21 2.10 10.16
N GLY A 288 12.89 1.92 9.97
CA GLY A 288 12.37 0.86 9.11
C GLY A 288 12.90 0.97 7.69
N PHE A 289 12.95 2.18 7.14
CA PHE A 289 13.57 2.46 5.84
C PHE A 289 15.05 2.06 5.81
N ALA A 290 15.85 2.43 6.82
CA ALA A 290 17.27 2.14 6.88
C ALA A 290 17.58 0.63 6.84
N PHE A 291 16.69 -0.20 7.40
CA PHE A 291 16.85 -1.66 7.42
C PHE A 291 16.10 -2.40 6.30
N LEU A 292 15.48 -1.69 5.35
CA LEU A 292 14.78 -2.33 4.22
C LEU A 292 15.70 -3.24 3.39
N PHE A 293 17.01 -3.00 3.38
CA PHE A 293 17.97 -3.83 2.64
C PHE A 293 17.89 -5.31 3.00
N ILE A 294 17.50 -5.65 4.22
CA ILE A 294 17.31 -7.04 4.67
C ILE A 294 16.22 -7.75 3.85
N THR A 295 15.24 -7.00 3.36
CA THR A 295 14.07 -7.53 2.65
C THR A 295 14.31 -7.78 1.16
N PHE A 296 15.44 -7.34 0.60
CA PHE A 296 15.77 -7.49 -0.82
C PHE A 296 16.49 -8.82 -1.02
N THR A 297 15.72 -9.91 -1.05
CA THR A 297 16.25 -11.27 -0.89
C THR A 297 17.24 -11.68 -1.98
N SER A 298 16.95 -11.45 -3.27
CA SER A 298 17.77 -11.99 -4.36
C SER A 298 19.22 -11.48 -4.36
N PRO A 299 19.52 -10.18 -4.13
CA PRO A 299 20.89 -9.70 -3.94
C PRO A 299 21.69 -10.48 -2.87
N TRP A 300 21.10 -10.75 -1.71
CA TRP A 300 21.79 -11.48 -0.62
C TRP A 300 22.02 -12.94 -0.97
N LEU A 301 21.05 -13.59 -1.62
CA LEU A 301 21.18 -14.97 -2.05
C LEU A 301 22.26 -15.13 -3.11
N LEU A 302 22.36 -14.18 -4.05
CA LEU A 302 23.43 -14.16 -5.05
C LEU A 302 24.80 -13.93 -4.41
N ALA A 303 24.91 -12.98 -3.48
CA ALA A 303 26.16 -12.71 -2.76
C ALA A 303 26.62 -13.93 -1.96
N GLY A 304 25.70 -14.58 -1.22
CA GLY A 304 25.98 -15.79 -0.46
C GLY A 304 26.42 -16.96 -1.34
N ALA A 305 25.75 -17.18 -2.48
CA ALA A 305 26.12 -18.22 -3.43
C ALA A 305 27.49 -17.98 -4.07
N LEU A 306 27.77 -16.75 -4.52
CA LEU A 306 29.06 -16.38 -5.10
C LEU A 306 30.20 -16.54 -4.09
N PHE A 307 29.99 -16.11 -2.85
CA PHE A 307 30.97 -16.24 -1.78
C PHE A 307 31.20 -17.71 -1.39
N ALA A 308 30.15 -18.54 -1.37
CA ALA A 308 30.30 -19.97 -1.14
C ALA A 308 31.14 -20.67 -2.23
N VAL A 309 31.02 -20.25 -3.49
CA VAL A 309 31.79 -20.81 -4.61
C VAL A 309 33.24 -20.34 -4.63
N HIS A 310 33.51 -19.07 -4.34
CA HIS A 310 34.84 -18.47 -4.54
C HIS A 310 35.64 -18.28 -3.24
N GLY A 311 34.96 -18.14 -2.10
CA GLY A 311 35.54 -17.56 -0.89
C GLY A 311 35.73 -18.53 0.29
N GLY A 312 35.24 -19.78 0.24
CA GLY A 312 35.20 -20.56 1.49
C GLY A 312 35.05 -22.07 1.42
N ALA A 313 36.16 -22.79 1.46
CA ALA A 313 36.15 -24.16 1.98
C ALA A 313 35.90 -24.12 3.50
N GLY A 314 35.01 -24.96 4.02
CA GLY A 314 34.78 -25.12 5.47
C GLY A 314 33.35 -24.87 5.95
N ALA A 315 33.19 -24.52 7.23
CA ALA A 315 31.87 -24.40 7.88
C ALA A 315 31.01 -23.23 7.34
N TYR A 316 31.61 -22.08 7.03
CA TYR A 316 30.90 -20.90 6.54
C TYR A 316 30.43 -21.06 5.08
N GLY A 317 31.23 -21.66 4.19
CA GLY A 317 30.79 -22.00 2.83
C GLY A 317 29.58 -22.95 2.84
N ARG A 318 29.59 -23.97 3.71
CA ARG A 318 28.41 -24.85 3.91
C ARG A 318 27.18 -24.09 4.41
N ALA A 319 27.36 -23.19 5.39
CA ALA A 319 26.27 -22.39 5.92
C ALA A 319 25.65 -21.48 4.84
N LEU A 320 26.48 -20.83 4.02
CA LEU A 320 26.03 -19.98 2.92
C LEU A 320 25.33 -20.77 1.82
N THR A 321 25.83 -21.95 1.44
CA THR A 321 25.15 -22.82 0.47
C THR A 321 23.76 -23.23 0.97
N VAL A 322 23.67 -23.67 2.24
CA VAL A 322 22.38 -24.06 2.85
C VAL A 322 21.44 -22.85 2.95
N SER A 323 21.92 -21.71 3.44
CA SER A 323 21.15 -20.46 3.53
C SER A 323 20.66 -19.99 2.16
N SER A 324 21.51 -20.06 1.12
CA SER A 324 21.14 -19.66 -0.24
C SER A 324 20.10 -20.61 -0.84
N ALA A 325 20.27 -21.93 -0.68
CA ALA A 325 19.30 -22.92 -1.15
C ALA A 325 17.93 -22.76 -0.46
N LEU A 326 17.92 -22.62 0.86
CA LEU A 326 16.70 -22.37 1.64
C LEU A 326 16.06 -21.03 1.23
N GLY A 327 16.87 -19.99 1.04
CA GLY A 327 16.37 -18.67 0.67
C GLY A 327 15.79 -18.64 -0.74
N ILE A 328 16.40 -19.35 -1.71
CA ILE A 328 15.85 -19.53 -3.05
C ILE A 328 14.51 -20.26 -2.96
N ALA A 329 14.45 -21.38 -2.24
CA ALA A 329 13.20 -22.13 -2.05
C ALA A 329 12.10 -21.27 -1.39
N ALA A 330 12.46 -20.50 -0.36
CA ALA A 330 11.55 -19.58 0.31
C ALA A 330 11.07 -18.45 -0.61
N ARG A 331 11.97 -17.90 -1.44
CA ARG A 331 11.65 -16.81 -2.35
C ARG A 331 10.74 -17.26 -3.51
N VAL A 332 10.97 -18.46 -4.04
CA VAL A 332 10.07 -19.11 -5.00
C VAL A 332 8.73 -19.44 -4.33
N GLY A 333 8.74 -19.92 -3.09
CA GLY A 333 7.53 -20.17 -2.30
C GLY A 333 6.72 -18.90 -2.03
N LEU A 334 7.38 -17.77 -1.73
CA LEU A 334 6.76 -16.45 -1.60
C LEU A 334 6.09 -16.04 -2.91
N HIS A 335 6.81 -16.14 -4.03
CA HIS A 335 6.26 -15.84 -5.35
C HIS A 335 5.03 -16.70 -5.65
N ALA A 336 5.11 -18.02 -5.42
CA ALA A 336 3.99 -18.94 -5.62
C ALA A 336 2.75 -18.62 -4.77
N ARG A 337 2.93 -18.05 -3.57
CA ARG A 337 1.81 -17.63 -2.70
C ARG A 337 1.27 -16.25 -3.03
N ALA A 338 2.09 -15.39 -3.62
CA ALA A 338 1.68 -14.08 -4.08
C ALA A 338 0.92 -14.15 -5.43
N SER A 339 1.25 -15.12 -6.28
CA SER A 339 0.52 -15.36 -7.55
C SER A 339 -0.91 -15.85 -7.30
N ARG A 340 -1.89 -15.30 -8.02
CA ARG A 340 -3.30 -15.73 -7.95
C ARG A 340 -3.55 -17.04 -8.68
N GLU A 341 -2.81 -17.26 -9.76
CA GLU A 341 -2.97 -18.42 -10.63
C GLU A 341 -1.64 -19.00 -11.09
N ARG A 342 -1.68 -20.27 -11.54
CA ARG A 342 -0.48 -21.00 -11.96
C ARG A 342 0.20 -20.37 -13.19
N GLY A 343 -0.59 -19.73 -14.06
CA GLY A 343 -0.07 -19.03 -15.24
C GLY A 343 0.76 -17.81 -14.86
N GLU A 344 0.27 -17.01 -13.92
CA GLU A 344 0.97 -15.84 -13.37
C GLU A 344 2.32 -16.23 -12.76
N PHE A 345 2.36 -17.31 -11.97
CA PHE A 345 3.61 -17.83 -11.39
C PHE A 345 4.70 -18.05 -12.45
N TRP A 346 4.45 -18.90 -13.45
CA TRP A 346 5.48 -19.21 -14.44
C TRP A 346 5.86 -18.02 -15.31
N ARG A 347 4.88 -17.16 -15.61
CA ARG A 347 5.07 -15.97 -16.43
C ARG A 347 5.97 -14.94 -15.74
N ASP A 348 5.83 -14.77 -14.42
CA ASP A 348 6.47 -13.70 -13.66
C ASP A 348 7.68 -14.16 -12.83
N LEU A 349 7.92 -15.48 -12.69
CA LEU A 349 9.04 -16.04 -11.92
C LEU A 349 10.41 -15.47 -12.32
N ALA A 350 10.67 -15.29 -13.61
CA ALA A 350 11.94 -14.72 -14.10
C ALA A 350 12.11 -13.23 -13.76
N LEU A 351 11.01 -12.52 -13.42
CA LEU A 351 11.04 -11.10 -13.04
C LEU A 351 11.39 -10.91 -11.55
N VAL A 352 11.33 -11.98 -10.74
CA VAL A 352 11.60 -11.92 -9.31
C VAL A 352 12.99 -11.34 -8.98
N PRO A 353 14.10 -11.83 -9.57
CA PRO A 353 15.43 -11.27 -9.28
C PRO A 353 15.56 -9.83 -9.79
N LEU A 354 14.96 -9.51 -10.94
CA LEU A 354 14.92 -8.16 -11.49
C LEU A 354 14.21 -7.21 -10.51
N ARG A 355 13.07 -7.62 -9.96
CA ARG A 355 12.31 -6.80 -9.02
C ARG A 355 13.09 -6.55 -7.73
N ASP A 356 13.70 -7.57 -7.15
CA ASP A 356 14.50 -7.42 -5.93
C ASP A 356 15.72 -6.50 -6.17
N ALA A 357 16.36 -6.60 -7.35
CA ALA A 357 17.47 -5.72 -7.74
C ALA A 357 17.03 -4.26 -7.93
N LEU A 358 15.89 -4.03 -8.59
CA LEU A 358 15.32 -2.70 -8.75
C LEU A 358 14.96 -2.09 -7.41
N LEU A 359 14.37 -2.87 -6.50
CA LEU A 359 14.06 -2.41 -5.15
C LEU A 359 15.31 -2.02 -4.35
N ALA A 360 16.40 -2.80 -4.46
CA ALA A 360 17.68 -2.45 -3.84
C ALA A 360 18.26 -1.13 -4.39
N ALA A 361 18.22 -0.95 -5.71
CA ALA A 361 18.68 0.28 -6.35
C ALA A 361 17.80 1.48 -5.95
N GLN A 362 16.48 1.32 -5.93
CA GLN A 362 15.55 2.38 -5.54
C GLN A 362 15.67 2.75 -4.06
N TRP A 363 15.89 1.79 -3.18
CA TRP A 363 16.16 2.06 -1.77
C TRP A 363 17.41 2.92 -1.60
N PHE A 364 18.50 2.55 -2.28
CA PHE A 364 19.73 3.35 -2.27
C PHE A 364 19.47 4.77 -2.78
N ILE A 365 18.78 4.93 -3.91
CA ILE A 365 18.47 6.25 -4.47
C ILE A 365 17.46 7.05 -3.61
N ALA A 366 16.49 6.39 -2.98
CA ALA A 366 15.50 7.03 -2.12
C ALA A 366 16.12 7.58 -0.83
N ALA A 367 17.29 7.09 -0.42
CA ALA A 367 18.08 7.65 0.68
C ALA A 367 18.59 9.07 0.36
N PHE A 368 18.88 9.35 -0.92
CA PHE A 368 19.40 10.64 -1.39
C PHE A 368 18.31 11.42 -2.14
N GLY A 369 17.53 12.23 -1.42
CA GLY A 369 16.56 13.14 -2.03
C GLY A 369 15.63 13.81 -1.03
N SER A 370 15.34 15.09 -1.21
CA SER A 370 14.51 15.87 -0.28
C SER A 370 13.12 16.21 -0.82
N HIS A 371 12.78 15.77 -2.03
CA HIS A 371 11.53 16.11 -2.69
C HIS A 371 10.95 14.94 -3.48
N VAL A 372 9.63 15.00 -3.68
CA VAL A 372 8.88 14.13 -4.58
C VAL A 372 7.97 14.98 -5.47
N VAL A 373 7.71 14.49 -6.68
CA VAL A 373 6.75 15.11 -7.60
C VAL A 373 5.50 14.24 -7.65
N TRP A 374 4.34 14.83 -7.42
CA TRP A 374 3.06 14.14 -7.50
C TRP A 374 2.03 14.98 -8.24
N ARG A 375 1.50 14.46 -9.35
CA ARG A 375 0.52 15.13 -10.23
C ARG A 375 0.89 16.60 -10.52
N GLY A 376 2.17 16.84 -10.83
CA GLY A 376 2.72 18.16 -11.14
C GLY A 376 3.13 19.02 -9.94
N ALA A 377 2.73 18.66 -8.71
CA ALA A 377 3.14 19.37 -7.50
C ALA A 377 4.44 18.79 -6.92
N ARG A 378 5.39 19.67 -6.58
CA ARG A 378 6.64 19.28 -5.89
C ARG A 378 6.44 19.42 -4.38
N MET A 379 6.58 18.33 -3.64
CA MET A 379 6.43 18.29 -2.19
C MET A 379 7.74 17.93 -1.51
N PRO A 380 8.11 18.60 -0.40
CA PRO A 380 9.28 18.22 0.37
C PRO A 380 9.04 16.91 1.13
N VAL A 381 10.09 16.12 1.29
CA VAL A 381 10.11 14.89 2.09
C VAL A 381 10.42 15.31 3.54
N VAL A 382 9.41 15.72 4.28
CA VAL A 382 9.55 16.18 5.68
C VAL A 382 9.03 15.10 6.63
N ALA A 383 9.76 14.85 7.71
CA ALA A 383 9.44 13.80 8.69
C ALA A 383 8.28 14.17 9.64
N ARG A 384 7.91 15.45 9.73
CA ARG A 384 6.80 15.97 10.54
C ARG A 384 6.20 17.20 9.87
N ILE A 385 4.89 17.36 10.01
CA ILE A 385 4.24 18.65 9.80
C ILE A 385 4.87 19.61 10.83
N ALA A 386 5.41 20.73 10.38
CA ALA A 386 5.71 21.81 11.30
C ALA A 386 4.37 22.25 11.89
N GLU A 387 4.19 22.10 13.21
CA GLU A 387 3.16 22.86 13.91
C GLU A 387 3.31 24.31 13.47
N GLY A 388 2.19 24.91 13.05
CA GLY A 388 2.18 26.15 12.29
C GLY A 388 3.16 27.18 12.85
N SER A 389 3.90 27.82 11.95
CA SER A 389 4.39 29.16 12.23
C SER A 389 3.16 30.04 12.42
N ASP A 390 2.72 30.18 13.67
CA ASP A 390 1.87 31.29 14.07
C ASP A 390 2.52 32.57 13.58
N GLY A 391 1.69 33.42 12.98
CA GLY A 391 2.12 34.62 12.29
C GLY A 391 3.03 35.51 13.14
N SER A 392 4.00 36.10 12.46
CA SER A 392 4.49 37.44 12.80
C SER A 392 4.07 38.39 11.70
#